data_AF-A0A814X1U3-F1
#
_entry.id   AF-A0A814X1U3-F1
#
_cell.length_a   1.000
_cell.length_b   1.000
_cell.length_c   1.000
_cell.angle_alpha   90.00
_cell.angle_beta   90.00
_cell.angle_gamma   90.00
#
_symmetry.space_group_name_H-M   'P 1'
#
loop_
_entity.id
_entity.type
_entity.pdbx_description
1 polymer ?
#
loop_
_entity_poly.entity_id
_entity_poly.type
_entity_poly.pdbx_seq_one_letter_code
_entity_poly.pdbx_strand_id
1 'polypeptide(L)'
;MEASPHQSDNFLKMIAVCDGDFSDDELAYLSYFNLVHAFDTIASSTSLSTTQKTRAQVLIDNLSQYMKVGLDLSHKYKQMEKSPFYNFIYCYASGQINQTRKTFNKRHASRSTPSDLDCNSLSKDGVWYMHRWPLELINWQQFNSDRLDIQLNVPAKCKNNGPPSLQMLPPDERSTHKWNSGVYDLDDGDGFSEEDPASFLLSYWGMRYFNLLG
;
A
#
# COMPACT_ATOMS: atom_id res chain seq x y z
N MET A 1 -19.33 -8.78 -27.21
CA MET A 1 -19.06 -8.65 -25.77
C MET A 1 -18.86 -7.17 -25.50
N GLU A 2 -19.92 -6.51 -25.03
CA GLU A 2 -19.91 -5.08 -24.72
C GLU A 2 -19.10 -4.83 -23.45
N ALA A 3 -18.10 -3.96 -23.54
CA ALA A 3 -17.36 -3.47 -22.39
C ALA A 3 -18.23 -2.45 -21.64
N SER A 4 -18.33 -2.63 -20.31
CA SER A 4 -19.01 -1.70 -19.41
C SER A 4 -18.32 -0.33 -19.43
N PRO A 5 -19.07 0.80 -19.55
CA PRO A 5 -18.48 2.13 -19.75
C PRO A 5 -17.86 2.76 -18.49
N HIS A 6 -17.76 2.03 -17.38
CA HIS A 6 -17.19 2.53 -16.12
C HIS A 6 -15.73 2.11 -15.84
N GLN A 7 -15.09 1.41 -16.77
CA GLN A 7 -13.75 0.86 -16.54
C GLN A 7 -12.60 1.76 -17.03
N SER A 8 -12.85 2.82 -17.80
CA SER A 8 -11.78 3.59 -18.48
C SER A 8 -10.97 4.53 -17.60
N ASP A 9 -11.53 5.02 -16.48
CA ASP A 9 -10.90 6.11 -15.71
C ASP A 9 -9.96 5.63 -14.58
N ASN A 10 -9.87 4.32 -14.35
CA ASN A 10 -9.09 3.75 -13.25
C ASN A 10 -7.73 3.16 -13.66
N PHE A 11 -7.37 3.18 -14.94
CA PHE A 11 -6.18 2.46 -15.44
C PHE A 11 -4.90 3.28 -15.53
N LEU A 12 -4.94 4.59 -15.26
CA LEU A 12 -3.76 5.43 -15.40
C LEU A 12 -3.26 5.89 -14.02
N LYS A 13 -2.30 5.15 -13.45
CA LYS A 13 -1.38 5.71 -12.45
C LYS A 13 -0.55 6.79 -13.16
N MET A 14 -1.04 8.02 -13.12
CA MET A 14 -0.34 9.17 -13.71
C MET A 14 0.49 9.86 -12.61
N ILE A 15 1.51 9.20 -12.06
CA ILE A 15 2.34 9.79 -11.00
C ILE A 15 3.78 9.26 -11.11
N ALA A 16 4.71 10.18 -11.33
CA ALA A 16 6.17 10.01 -11.32
C ALA A 16 6.70 8.79 -12.09
N VAL A 17 6.41 8.72 -13.39
CA VAL A 17 6.87 7.58 -14.21
C VAL A 17 8.40 7.47 -14.25
N CYS A 18 9.09 8.58 -14.01
CA CYS A 18 10.55 8.66 -14.05
C CYS A 18 11.18 8.63 -12.67
N ASP A 19 10.43 8.15 -11.67
CA ASP A 19 11.04 7.81 -10.42
C ASP A 19 11.89 6.55 -10.58
N GLY A 20 13.12 6.62 -10.07
CA GLY A 20 14.09 5.52 -10.12
C GLY A 20 14.38 4.92 -8.75
N ASP A 21 13.82 5.51 -7.69
CA ASP A 21 13.95 5.08 -6.31
C ASP A 21 12.53 5.08 -5.73
N PHE A 22 12.04 3.91 -5.34
CA PHE A 22 10.68 3.75 -4.80
C PHE A 22 10.69 3.58 -3.27
N SER A 23 11.85 3.72 -2.61
CA SER A 23 12.02 3.38 -1.19
C SER A 23 11.38 4.38 -0.23
N ASP A 24 11.10 5.59 -0.70
CA ASP A 24 10.43 6.61 0.07
C ASP A 24 8.95 6.26 0.32
N ASP A 25 8.35 5.43 -0.54
CA ASP A 25 6.97 4.98 -0.42
C ASP A 25 6.76 4.12 0.84
N GLU A 26 7.62 3.12 1.12
CA GLU A 26 7.47 2.34 2.34
C GLU A 26 7.81 3.13 3.60
N LEU A 27 8.81 4.00 3.54
CA LEU A 27 9.14 4.88 4.66
C LEU A 27 7.96 5.80 5.00
N ALA A 28 7.25 6.29 3.98
CA ALA A 28 6.01 7.04 4.17
C ALA A 28 4.94 6.19 4.87
N TYR A 29 4.68 4.96 4.41
CA TYR A 29 3.67 4.08 5.03
C TYR A 29 4.03 3.66 6.46
N LEU A 30 5.30 3.34 6.74
CA LEU A 30 5.77 3.01 8.09
C LEU A 30 5.59 4.19 9.05
N SER A 31 5.73 5.43 8.56
CA SER A 31 5.49 6.61 9.40
C SER A 31 4.02 6.71 9.84
N TYR A 32 3.06 6.43 8.94
CA TYR A 32 1.64 6.36 9.29
C TYR A 32 1.37 5.25 10.30
N PHE A 33 1.95 4.07 10.08
CA PHE A 33 1.83 2.94 11.00
C PHE A 33 2.31 3.29 12.41
N ASN A 34 3.55 3.79 12.51
CA ASN A 34 4.18 4.13 13.78
C ASN A 34 3.41 5.21 14.54
N LEU A 35 2.95 6.24 13.83
CA LEU A 35 2.22 7.34 14.45
C LEU A 35 0.85 6.91 14.96
N VAL A 36 0.09 6.12 14.19
CA VAL A 36 -1.20 5.56 14.65
C VAL A 36 -0.98 4.60 15.83
N HIS A 37 0.04 3.76 15.78
CA HIS A 37 0.37 2.87 16.89
C HIS A 37 0.76 3.63 18.17
N ALA A 38 1.50 4.72 18.04
CA ALA A 38 1.81 5.61 19.16
C ALA A 38 0.53 6.25 19.74
N PHE A 39 -0.42 6.67 18.91
CA PHE A 39 -1.70 7.20 19.37
C PHE A 39 -2.50 6.18 20.19
N ASP A 40 -2.60 4.94 19.70
CA ASP A 40 -3.27 3.85 20.41
C ASP A 40 -2.57 3.51 21.74
N THR A 41 -1.24 3.50 21.74
CA THR A 41 -0.44 3.28 22.96
C THR A 41 -0.67 4.38 23.99
N ILE A 42 -0.74 5.64 23.57
CA ILE A 42 -1.02 6.79 24.47
C ILE A 42 -2.45 6.70 25.03
N ALA A 43 -3.43 6.35 24.19
CA ALA A 43 -4.82 6.20 24.61
C ALA A 43 -5.00 5.07 25.64
N SER A 44 -4.34 3.93 25.42
CA SER A 44 -4.40 2.74 26.27
C SER A 44 -3.49 2.78 27.51
N SER A 45 -2.50 3.69 27.54
CA SER A 45 -1.53 3.79 28.64
C SER A 45 -2.18 3.97 30.02
N THR A 46 -1.78 3.17 31.01
CA THR A 46 -2.28 3.27 32.39
C THR A 46 -1.51 4.28 33.25
N SER A 47 -0.36 4.76 32.78
CA SER A 47 0.52 5.66 33.54
C SER A 47 0.14 7.15 33.44
N LEU A 48 -0.72 7.51 32.49
CA LEU A 48 -1.15 8.88 32.25
C LEU A 48 -2.41 9.22 33.06
N SER A 49 -2.41 10.42 33.66
CA SER A 49 -3.59 10.98 34.31
C SER A 49 -4.71 11.27 33.30
N THR A 50 -5.97 11.28 33.77
CA THR A 50 -7.13 11.58 32.94
C THR A 50 -6.99 12.90 32.17
N THR A 51 -6.46 13.95 32.81
CA THR A 51 -6.24 15.25 32.17
C THR A 51 -5.21 15.18 31.04
N GLN A 52 -4.13 14.42 31.22
CA GLN A 52 -3.11 14.23 30.17
C GLN A 52 -3.69 13.46 28.99
N LYS A 53 -4.48 12.41 29.24
CA LYS A 53 -5.18 11.66 28.19
C LYS A 53 -6.12 12.54 27.39
N THR A 54 -6.95 13.35 28.05
CA THR A 54 -7.87 14.26 27.36
C THR A 54 -7.13 15.26 26.48
N ARG A 55 -6.01 15.82 26.94
CA ARG A 55 -5.18 16.75 26.13
C ARG A 55 -4.56 16.07 24.92
N ALA A 56 -4.01 14.87 25.12
CA ALA A 56 -3.46 14.07 24.03
C ALA A 56 -4.54 13.71 23.01
N GLN A 57 -5.73 13.33 23.46
CA GLN A 57 -6.84 12.95 22.60
C GLN A 57 -7.25 14.06 21.63
N VAL A 58 -7.33 15.31 22.08
CA VAL A 58 -7.65 16.45 21.20
C VAL A 58 -6.60 16.63 20.09
N LEU A 59 -5.32 16.45 20.41
CA LEU A 59 -4.25 16.53 19.42
C LEU A 59 -4.31 15.36 18.44
N ILE A 60 -4.50 14.14 18.95
CA ILE A 60 -4.65 12.92 18.17
C ILE A 60 -5.82 13.06 17.19
N ASP A 61 -6.98 13.53 17.64
CA ASP A 61 -8.18 13.67 16.82
C ASP A 61 -7.94 14.63 15.66
N ASN A 62 -7.35 15.81 15.93
CA ASN A 62 -7.05 16.80 14.91
C ASN A 62 -6.02 16.28 13.90
N LEU A 63 -4.93 15.65 14.36
CA LEU A 63 -3.89 15.11 13.48
C LEU A 63 -4.39 13.93 12.65
N SER A 64 -5.15 13.02 13.27
CA SER A 64 -5.68 11.82 12.61
C SER A 64 -6.56 12.14 11.41
N GLN A 65 -7.29 13.26 11.45
CA GLN A 65 -8.12 13.70 10.33
C GLN A 65 -7.27 14.02 9.10
N TYR A 66 -6.20 14.80 9.24
CA TYR A 66 -5.32 15.16 8.13
C TYR A 66 -4.50 13.95 7.64
N MET A 67 -4.02 13.13 8.58
CA MET A 67 -3.32 11.90 8.24
C MET A 67 -4.19 10.96 7.41
N LYS A 68 -5.47 10.80 7.76
CA LYS A 68 -6.39 9.95 7.00
C LYS A 68 -6.53 10.41 5.55
N VAL A 69 -6.62 11.73 5.32
CA VAL A 69 -6.68 12.29 3.97
C VAL A 69 -5.42 11.97 3.17
N GLY A 70 -4.23 12.18 3.76
CA GLY A 70 -2.95 11.85 3.11
C GLY A 70 -2.82 10.36 2.82
N LEU A 71 -3.16 9.52 3.79
CA LEU A 71 -3.13 8.07 3.65
C LEU A 71 -4.11 7.59 2.57
N ASP A 72 -5.33 8.13 2.50
CA ASP A 72 -6.31 7.79 1.46
C ASP A 72 -5.84 8.19 0.06
N LEU A 73 -5.25 9.38 -0.07
CA LEU A 73 -4.70 9.86 -1.34
C LEU A 73 -3.55 8.99 -1.82
N SER A 74 -2.64 8.60 -0.92
CA SER A 74 -1.53 7.70 -1.24
C SER A 74 -2.04 6.30 -1.60
N HIS A 75 -2.94 5.76 -0.79
CA HIS A 75 -3.45 4.39 -0.99
C HIS A 75 -4.31 4.24 -2.23
N LYS A 76 -4.99 5.30 -2.66
CA LYS A 76 -5.77 5.33 -3.92
C LYS A 76 -4.97 4.78 -5.11
N TYR A 77 -3.68 5.09 -5.18
CA TYR A 77 -2.79 4.65 -6.26
C TYR A 77 -2.01 3.40 -5.88
N LYS A 78 -1.52 3.31 -4.63
CA LYS A 78 -0.71 2.16 -4.19
C LYS A 78 -1.48 0.85 -4.11
N GLN A 79 -2.79 0.88 -3.89
CA GLN A 79 -3.64 -0.32 -3.91
C GLN A 79 -3.62 -1.05 -5.27
N MET A 80 -3.31 -0.35 -6.36
CA MET A 80 -3.18 -0.95 -7.70
C MET A 80 -2.04 -1.96 -7.77
N GLU A 81 -1.03 -1.81 -6.92
CA GLU A 81 0.13 -2.70 -6.81
C GLU A 81 -0.19 -3.97 -6.01
N LYS A 82 -1.38 -4.05 -5.40
CA LYS A 82 -1.87 -5.19 -4.62
C LYS A 82 -0.92 -5.65 -3.51
N SER A 83 0.03 -4.79 -3.13
CA SER A 83 1.08 -5.14 -2.18
C SER A 83 0.45 -5.39 -0.81
N PRO A 84 0.66 -6.58 -0.23
CA PRO A 84 0.13 -6.90 1.09
C PRO A 84 0.65 -5.92 2.15
N PHE A 85 1.89 -5.42 1.98
CA PHE A 85 2.51 -4.45 2.88
C PHE A 85 1.70 -3.15 3.03
N TYR A 86 1.42 -2.47 1.91
CA TYR A 86 0.65 -1.23 1.94
C TYR A 86 -0.81 -1.48 2.37
N ASN A 87 -1.39 -2.60 1.92
CA ASN A 87 -2.78 -2.97 2.23
C ASN A 87 -3.01 -3.19 3.73
N PHE A 88 -2.13 -3.93 4.42
CA PHE A 88 -2.31 -4.17 5.86
C PHE A 88 -2.13 -2.89 6.67
N ILE A 89 -1.14 -2.05 6.33
CA ILE A 89 -0.90 -0.77 7.01
C ILE A 89 -2.12 0.14 6.85
N TYR A 90 -2.64 0.23 5.62
CA TYR A 90 -3.83 1.02 5.35
C TYR A 90 -5.04 0.56 6.17
N CYS A 91 -5.28 -0.75 6.22
CA CYS A 91 -6.36 -1.34 7.01
C CYS A 91 -6.22 -1.08 8.50
N TYR A 92 -5.02 -1.26 9.05
CA TYR A 92 -4.73 -0.98 10.45
C TYR A 92 -4.94 0.51 10.76
N ALA A 93 -4.24 1.40 10.05
CA ALA A 93 -4.24 2.82 10.31
C ALA A 93 -5.65 3.42 10.18
N SER A 94 -6.35 3.11 9.10
CA SER A 94 -7.72 3.57 8.89
C SER A 94 -8.72 2.96 9.85
N GLY A 95 -8.54 1.70 10.23
CA GLY A 95 -9.37 1.02 11.22
C GLY A 95 -9.31 1.70 12.58
N GLN A 96 -8.11 2.03 13.06
CA GLN A 96 -7.89 2.72 14.34
C GLN A 96 -8.47 4.15 14.31
N ILE A 97 -8.20 4.92 13.25
CA ILE A 97 -8.72 6.30 13.12
C ILE A 97 -10.27 6.33 13.12
N ASN A 98 -10.90 5.35 12.48
CA ASN A 98 -12.37 5.25 12.46
C ASN A 98 -12.97 4.88 13.83
N GLN A 99 -12.26 4.11 14.66
CA GLN A 99 -12.68 3.81 16.03
C GLN A 99 -12.67 5.07 16.89
N THR A 100 -11.61 5.87 16.82
CA THR A 100 -11.47 7.14 17.55
C THR A 100 -12.56 8.16 17.21
N ARG A 101 -12.95 8.27 15.94
CA ARG A 101 -14.05 9.15 15.51
C ARG A 101 -15.40 8.78 16.12
N LYS A 102 -15.69 7.48 16.32
CA LYS A 102 -16.95 7.02 16.93
C LYS A 102 -17.06 7.42 18.39
N THR A 103 -15.94 7.62 19.08
CA THR A 103 -15.90 8.00 20.50
C THR A 103 -16.24 9.48 20.73
N PHE A 104 -15.97 10.36 19.75
CA PHE A 104 -16.12 11.82 19.91
C PHE A 104 -17.35 12.40 19.18
N ASN A 105 -17.72 11.87 18.00
CA ASN A 105 -18.80 12.41 17.18
C ASN A 105 -20.18 11.80 17.50
N LYS A 106 -20.75 12.15 18.67
CA LYS A 106 -22.20 12.01 18.93
C LYS A 106 -23.01 13.26 18.56
N ARG A 107 -22.37 14.38 18.15
CA ARG A 107 -23.07 15.67 17.95
C ARG A 107 -23.02 16.26 16.53
N HIS A 108 -22.13 15.79 15.66
CA HIS A 108 -22.04 16.24 14.26
C HIS A 108 -21.91 15.07 13.27
N ALA A 109 -22.63 13.97 13.50
CA ALA A 109 -22.79 12.90 12.52
C ALA A 109 -23.72 13.36 11.38
N SER A 110 -23.24 14.30 10.57
CA SER A 110 -23.85 14.63 9.29
C SER A 110 -22.89 14.24 8.18
N ARG A 111 -23.43 13.44 7.26
CA ARG A 111 -22.83 12.87 6.06
C ARG A 111 -21.96 11.63 6.32
N SER A 112 -22.65 10.50 6.28
CA SER A 112 -22.10 9.22 5.82
C SER A 112 -21.25 9.42 4.55
N THR A 113 -19.94 9.57 4.70
CA THR A 113 -19.03 9.02 3.69
C THR A 113 -19.20 7.51 3.78
N PRO A 114 -19.40 6.81 2.65
CA PRO A 114 -19.53 5.37 2.69
C PRO A 114 -18.30 4.80 3.40
N SER A 115 -18.52 3.74 4.15
CA SER A 115 -17.46 2.89 4.68
C SER A 115 -16.75 2.22 3.49
N ASP A 116 -15.94 2.98 2.75
CA ASP A 116 -15.17 2.53 1.57
C ASP A 116 -13.94 1.69 1.96
N LEU A 117 -13.75 1.42 3.26
CA LEU A 117 -12.66 0.59 3.75
C LEU A 117 -13.00 -0.89 3.55
N ASP A 118 -12.78 -1.41 2.34
CA ASP A 118 -12.94 -2.84 2.06
C ASP A 118 -11.64 -3.62 2.35
N CYS A 119 -11.36 -3.80 3.64
CA CYS A 119 -10.22 -4.62 4.07
C CYS A 119 -10.34 -6.09 3.67
N ASN A 120 -11.54 -6.59 3.35
CA ASN A 120 -11.71 -7.94 2.85
C ASN A 120 -11.18 -8.06 1.41
N SER A 121 -11.48 -7.08 0.55
CA SER A 121 -10.90 -7.04 -0.80
C SER A 121 -9.38 -6.87 -0.75
N LEU A 122 -8.88 -5.93 0.05
CA LEU A 122 -7.43 -5.70 0.20
C LEU A 122 -6.68 -6.92 0.77
N SER A 123 -7.33 -7.67 1.68
CA SER A 123 -6.80 -8.94 2.16
C SER A 123 -6.71 -9.98 1.04
N LYS A 124 -7.75 -10.12 0.20
CA LYS A 124 -7.72 -11.03 -0.96
C LYS A 124 -6.60 -10.68 -1.93
N ASP A 125 -6.37 -9.40 -2.20
CA ASP A 125 -5.25 -8.94 -3.02
C ASP A 125 -3.91 -9.33 -2.40
N GLY A 126 -3.74 -9.13 -1.09
CA GLY A 126 -2.53 -9.54 -0.38
C GLY A 126 -2.31 -11.06 -0.40
N VAL A 127 -3.37 -11.86 -0.24
CA VAL A 127 -3.31 -13.32 -0.36
C VAL A 127 -2.91 -13.74 -1.78
N TRP A 128 -3.52 -13.14 -2.80
CA TRP A 128 -3.15 -13.39 -4.20
C TRP A 128 -1.68 -13.06 -4.46
N TYR A 129 -1.23 -11.90 -3.99
CA TYR A 129 0.15 -11.43 -4.16
C TYR A 129 1.14 -12.40 -3.51
N MET A 130 0.86 -12.87 -2.29
CA MET A 130 1.72 -13.83 -1.60
C MET A 130 1.73 -15.22 -2.25
N HIS A 131 0.61 -15.69 -2.82
CA HIS A 131 0.59 -16.96 -3.57
C HIS A 131 1.44 -16.91 -4.84
N ARG A 132 1.61 -15.71 -5.40
CA ARG A 132 2.38 -15.42 -6.60
C ARG A 132 3.81 -14.98 -6.28
N TRP A 133 4.20 -14.92 -5.01
CA TRP A 133 5.56 -14.50 -4.65
C TRP A 133 6.57 -15.59 -5.04
N PRO A 134 7.68 -15.25 -5.71
CA PRO A 134 8.70 -16.24 -6.07
C PRO A 134 9.35 -16.81 -4.81
N LEU A 135 9.45 -18.14 -4.73
CA LEU A 135 10.15 -18.82 -3.64
C LEU A 135 11.68 -18.74 -3.79
N GLU A 136 12.15 -18.64 -5.03
CA GLU A 136 13.54 -18.41 -5.37
C GLU A 136 13.87 -16.94 -5.16
N LEU A 137 14.94 -16.65 -4.42
CA LEU A 137 15.35 -15.29 -4.12
C LEU A 137 16.42 -14.76 -5.09
N ILE A 138 16.95 -15.63 -5.96
CA ILE A 138 17.87 -15.24 -7.02
C ILE A 138 17.14 -14.26 -7.96
N ASN A 139 17.76 -13.09 -8.15
CA ASN A 139 17.27 -12.07 -9.04
C ASN A 139 17.64 -12.40 -10.49
N TRP A 140 16.88 -13.32 -11.07
CA TRP A 140 17.06 -13.73 -12.46
C TRP A 140 16.84 -12.56 -13.41
N GLN A 141 17.69 -12.48 -14.43
CA GLN A 141 17.50 -11.51 -15.50
C GLN A 141 16.21 -11.81 -16.28
N GLN A 142 15.35 -10.80 -16.40
CA GLN A 142 14.04 -10.88 -17.05
C GLN A 142 13.92 -9.78 -18.11
N PHE A 143 13.33 -10.15 -19.24
CA PHE A 143 13.10 -9.26 -20.39
C PHE A 143 11.61 -9.27 -20.76
N ASN A 144 10.76 -8.73 -19.88
CA ASN A 144 9.33 -8.71 -20.16
C ASN A 144 8.94 -7.69 -21.23
N SER A 145 9.82 -6.75 -21.60
CA SER A 145 9.53 -5.80 -22.67
C SER A 145 9.34 -6.43 -24.05
N ASP A 146 9.88 -7.64 -24.27
CA ASP A 146 9.70 -8.42 -25.49
C ASP A 146 8.36 -9.16 -25.56
N ARG A 147 7.58 -9.17 -24.46
CA ARG A 147 6.29 -9.87 -24.39
C ARG A 147 5.22 -9.14 -25.19
N LEU A 148 4.60 -9.87 -26.12
CA LEU A 148 3.55 -9.34 -26.99
C LEU A 148 2.20 -9.12 -26.30
N ASP A 149 1.97 -9.77 -25.15
CA ASP A 149 0.74 -9.67 -24.37
C ASP A 149 0.71 -8.42 -23.45
N ILE A 150 1.85 -7.76 -23.25
CA ILE A 150 1.97 -6.61 -22.36
C ILE A 150 1.64 -5.32 -23.10
N GLN A 151 0.75 -4.52 -22.51
CA GLN A 151 0.45 -3.19 -23.01
C GLN A 151 1.41 -2.16 -22.39
N LEU A 152 2.14 -1.45 -23.25
CA LEU A 152 3.14 -0.46 -22.84
C LEU A 152 2.52 0.92 -22.62
N ASN A 153 2.93 1.59 -21.55
CA ASN A 153 2.55 2.97 -21.26
C ASN A 153 3.53 3.95 -21.94
N VAL A 154 3.41 4.07 -23.26
CA VAL A 154 4.32 4.89 -24.09
C VAL A 154 4.39 6.36 -23.67
N PRO A 155 3.27 7.06 -23.34
CA PRO A 155 3.32 8.46 -22.88
C PRO A 155 4.12 8.66 -21.59
N ALA A 156 4.27 7.59 -20.83
CA ALA A 156 4.92 7.58 -19.53
C ALA A 156 6.43 7.31 -19.65
N LYS A 157 6.94 6.98 -20.85
CA LYS A 157 8.36 6.65 -21.07
C LYS A 157 9.33 7.71 -20.53
N CYS A 158 10.35 7.24 -19.82
CA CYS A 158 11.40 8.06 -19.24
C CYS A 158 12.66 8.08 -20.08
N LYS A 159 13.54 9.07 -19.86
CA LYS A 159 14.75 9.24 -20.67
C LYS A 159 15.74 8.10 -20.52
N ASN A 160 15.81 7.50 -19.32
CA ASN A 160 16.82 6.50 -18.98
C ASN A 160 16.28 5.07 -18.94
N ASN A 161 14.96 4.89 -18.99
CA ASN A 161 14.29 3.58 -18.88
C ASN A 161 13.38 3.34 -20.10
N GLY A 162 13.09 2.06 -20.37
CA GLY A 162 12.06 1.66 -21.35
C GLY A 162 10.66 2.17 -20.96
N PRO A 163 9.66 2.09 -21.86
CA PRO A 163 8.28 2.35 -21.48
C PRO A 163 7.82 1.29 -20.46
N PRO A 164 7.24 1.70 -19.32
CA PRO A 164 6.72 0.75 -18.34
C PRO A 164 5.43 0.10 -18.84
N SER A 165 4.97 -0.93 -18.14
CA SER A 165 3.66 -1.54 -18.38
C SER A 165 2.50 -0.62 -17.97
N LEU A 166 1.35 -0.76 -18.63
CA LEU A 166 0.09 -0.13 -18.21
C LEU A 166 -0.55 -0.84 -17.01
N GLN A 167 -0.24 -2.11 -16.82
CA GLN A 167 -0.75 -2.93 -15.73
C GLN A 167 0.41 -3.60 -15.03
N MET A 168 0.35 -3.65 -13.70
CA MET A 168 1.33 -4.37 -12.90
C MET A 168 1.46 -5.82 -13.37
N LEU A 169 2.69 -6.32 -13.44
CA LEU A 169 2.97 -7.74 -13.60
C LEU A 169 2.83 -8.49 -12.28
N PRO A 170 2.31 -9.73 -12.30
CA PRO A 170 2.32 -10.61 -11.13
C PRO A 170 3.73 -10.75 -10.51
N PRO A 171 3.87 -10.86 -9.18
CA PRO A 171 5.19 -10.94 -8.53
C PRO A 171 6.10 -12.07 -9.03
N ASP A 172 5.54 -13.17 -9.52
CA ASP A 172 6.23 -14.32 -10.12
C ASP A 172 6.72 -14.08 -11.56
N GLU A 173 6.27 -13.00 -12.20
CA GLU A 173 6.59 -12.66 -13.59
C GLU A 173 7.49 -11.42 -13.72
N ARG A 174 7.96 -10.86 -12.60
CA ARG A 174 8.83 -9.67 -12.56
C ARG A 174 9.96 -9.85 -11.55
N SER A 175 11.01 -9.02 -11.66
CA SER A 175 11.93 -8.85 -10.53
C SER A 175 11.21 -8.19 -9.36
N THR A 176 11.52 -8.62 -8.15
CA THR A 176 10.96 -8.08 -6.92
C THR A 176 12.09 -7.57 -6.03
N HIS A 177 12.58 -6.36 -6.28
CA HIS A 177 13.49 -5.72 -5.34
C HIS A 177 12.77 -5.23 -4.10
N LYS A 178 13.40 -5.42 -2.95
CA LYS A 178 12.97 -4.81 -1.71
C LYS A 178 13.13 -3.29 -1.81
N TRP A 179 12.04 -2.57 -1.55
CA TRP A 179 11.95 -1.09 -1.47
C TRP A 179 12.18 -0.30 -2.76
N ASN A 180 12.87 -0.83 -3.78
CA ASN A 180 13.34 -0.02 -4.92
C ASN A 180 12.90 -0.52 -6.30
N SER A 181 11.91 -1.42 -6.37
CA SER A 181 11.39 -1.91 -7.66
C SER A 181 10.05 -1.28 -7.98
N GLY A 182 9.94 -0.69 -9.17
CA GLY A 182 8.67 -0.32 -9.76
C GLY A 182 7.94 -1.58 -10.23
N VAL A 183 6.74 -1.83 -9.71
CA VAL A 183 5.94 -3.00 -10.12
C VAL A 183 5.47 -2.97 -11.59
N TYR A 184 5.73 -1.85 -12.27
CA TYR A 184 5.42 -1.62 -13.68
C TYR A 184 6.65 -1.71 -14.58
N ASP A 185 7.84 -1.82 -14.01
CA ASP A 185 9.08 -2.05 -14.74
C ASP A 185 9.05 -3.46 -15.34
N LEU A 186 9.58 -3.57 -16.56
CA LEU A 186 9.48 -4.79 -17.37
C LEU A 186 10.76 -5.60 -17.36
N ASP A 187 11.90 -4.92 -17.44
CA ASP A 187 13.20 -5.55 -17.58
C ASP A 187 14.04 -5.22 -16.37
N ASP A 188 14.59 -6.25 -15.75
CA ASP A 188 15.40 -6.12 -14.55
C ASP A 188 16.18 -7.42 -14.30
N GLY A 189 17.07 -7.40 -13.31
CA GLY A 189 17.80 -8.56 -12.86
C GLY A 189 19.16 -8.76 -13.52
N ASP A 190 20.08 -9.34 -12.75
CA ASP A 190 21.45 -9.62 -13.18
C ASP A 190 21.79 -11.12 -13.20
N GLY A 191 21.00 -11.96 -12.55
CA GLY A 191 21.25 -13.40 -12.37
C GLY A 191 22.39 -13.73 -11.41
N PHE A 192 22.98 -12.74 -10.72
CA PHE A 192 24.11 -12.89 -9.81
C PHE A 192 23.85 -12.33 -8.41
N SER A 193 22.71 -11.68 -8.21
CA SER A 193 22.25 -11.16 -6.92
C SER A 193 21.11 -12.00 -6.35
N GLU A 194 20.95 -11.93 -5.03
CA GLU A 194 19.88 -12.57 -4.29
C GLU A 194 19.20 -11.51 -3.42
N GLU A 195 17.87 -11.52 -3.42
CA GLU A 195 17.04 -10.66 -2.59
C GLU A 195 16.85 -11.25 -1.19
N ASP A 196 16.55 -10.41 -0.20
CA ASP A 196 16.21 -10.91 1.13
C ASP A 196 14.69 -11.16 1.28
N PRO A 197 14.28 -12.14 2.10
CA PRO A 197 12.88 -12.55 2.19
C PRO A 197 12.00 -11.56 2.96
N ALA A 198 12.50 -10.39 3.39
CA ALA A 198 11.75 -9.51 4.28
C ALA A 198 10.49 -8.93 3.64
N SER A 199 10.48 -8.65 2.33
CA SER A 199 9.27 -8.17 1.64
C SER A 199 8.09 -9.12 1.83
N PHE A 200 8.35 -10.43 1.71
CA PHE A 200 7.37 -11.47 1.94
C PHE A 200 7.06 -11.63 3.44
N LEU A 201 8.09 -11.81 4.27
CA LEU A 201 7.93 -12.12 5.70
C LEU A 201 7.22 -10.99 6.46
N LEU A 202 7.59 -9.73 6.22
CA LEU A 202 6.99 -8.58 6.87
C LEU A 202 5.50 -8.47 6.52
N SER A 203 5.19 -8.67 5.24
CA SER A 203 3.82 -8.68 4.74
C SER A 203 2.99 -9.81 5.35
N TYR A 204 3.52 -11.03 5.32
CA TYR A 204 2.87 -12.21 5.88
C TYR A 204 2.60 -12.03 7.38
N TRP A 205 3.63 -11.72 8.17
CA TRP A 205 3.48 -11.56 9.61
C TRP A 205 2.62 -10.35 9.99
N GLY A 206 2.72 -9.25 9.24
CA GLY A 206 1.84 -8.09 9.43
C GLY A 206 0.38 -8.45 9.23
N MET A 207 0.03 -9.12 8.13
CA MET A 207 -1.33 -9.57 7.88
C MET A 207 -1.80 -10.63 8.89
N ARG A 208 -0.93 -11.55 9.33
CA ARG A 208 -1.23 -12.50 10.41
C ARG A 208 -1.54 -11.79 11.72
N TYR A 209 -0.69 -10.84 12.11
CA TYR A 209 -0.80 -10.11 13.38
C TYR A 209 -2.11 -9.32 13.47
N PHE A 210 -2.55 -8.71 12.38
CA PHE A 210 -3.81 -7.99 12.31
C PHE A 210 -5.04 -8.86 11.97
N ASN A 211 -4.91 -10.19 11.99
CA ASN A 211 -5.98 -11.13 11.65
C ASN A 211 -6.64 -10.85 10.29
N LEU A 212 -5.85 -10.42 9.31
CA LEU A 212 -6.30 -10.21 7.93
C LEU A 212 -6.22 -11.50 7.11
N LEU A 213 -5.46 -12.48 7.57
CA LEU A 213 -5.41 -13.83 7.01
C LEU A 213 -6.42 -14.70 7.77
N GLY A 214 -7.45 -15.16 7.06
CA GLY A 214 -8.50 -16.03 7.60
C GLY A 214 -8.02 -17.39 8.07
#